data_AF-A0A8T4ZPN7-F1
#
_entry.id   AF-A0A8T4ZPN7-F1
#
_cell.length_a   1.000
_cell.length_b   1.000
_cell.length_c   1.000
_cell.angle_alpha   90.00
_cell.angle_beta   90.00
_cell.angle_gamma   90.00
#
_symmetry.space_group_name_H-M   'P 1'
#
loop_
_entity.id
_entity.type
_entity.pdbx_description
1 polymer ?
#
loop_
_entity_poly.entity_id
_entity_poly.type
_entity_poly.pdbx_seq_one_letter_code
_entity_poly.pdbx_strand_id
1 'polypeptide(L)'
;LKSGEISENIYKLLLDELSGNLSLSVEQIFKARETLEILRAKAKIEWAREKIGIRQIEERIDEISRNIFREDLYYREVYSPIHRWQEIVNRIDEALSSLTFEEELSLIERYLSIVRERASPSKEIEEAKMICQQRLSALSDKWASMRRDKIGKIMDLELQASQIRDDIKEVEVRFAVGEIDRNIYESKISVLQSSLRKMEKEISEIRNYIDDIDLKIFRSSELLREI
;
A
#
# COMPACT_ATOMS: atom_id res chain seq x y z
N LEU A 1 -20.97 -0.91 -43.65
CA LEU A 1 -19.85 -0.94 -42.69
C LEU A 1 -18.96 0.26 -43.02
N LYS A 2 -19.03 1.32 -42.21
CA LYS A 2 -18.14 2.47 -42.37
C LYS A 2 -16.75 2.05 -41.86
N SER A 3 -15.74 2.43 -42.63
CA SER A 3 -14.31 2.21 -42.36
C SER A 3 -13.95 2.43 -40.88
N GLY A 4 -13.76 1.35 -40.12
CA GLY A 4 -13.30 1.37 -38.73
C GLY A 4 -14.11 0.50 -37.74
N GLU A 5 -15.29 0.01 -38.12
CA GLU A 5 -16.08 -0.86 -37.23
C GLU A 5 -15.58 -2.31 -37.31
N ILE A 6 -15.00 -2.78 -36.20
CA ILE A 6 -14.66 -4.21 -36.00
C ILE A 6 -15.98 -4.98 -35.94
N SER A 7 -16.10 -6.07 -36.71
CA SER A 7 -17.29 -6.92 -36.63
C SER A 7 -17.39 -7.54 -35.24
N GLU A 8 -18.61 -7.71 -34.73
CA GLU A 8 -18.85 -8.27 -33.40
C GLU A 8 -18.17 -9.63 -33.19
N ASN A 9 -18.07 -10.43 -34.25
CA ASN A 9 -17.33 -11.70 -34.24
C ASN A 9 -15.82 -11.52 -34.07
N ILE A 10 -15.21 -10.54 -34.74
CA ILE A 10 -13.79 -10.23 -34.57
C ILE A 10 -13.54 -9.67 -33.17
N TYR A 11 -14.45 -8.83 -32.65
CA TYR A 11 -14.37 -8.34 -31.28
C TYR A 11 -14.41 -9.47 -30.26
N LYS A 12 -15.34 -10.43 -30.40
CA LYS A 12 -15.46 -11.61 -29.52
C LYS A 12 -14.19 -12.48 -29.56
N LEU A 13 -13.67 -12.76 -30.76
CA LEU A 13 -12.42 -13.52 -30.91
C LEU A 13 -11.22 -12.84 -30.24
N LEU A 14 -11.05 -11.54 -30.45
CA LEU A 14 -9.98 -10.77 -29.80
C LEU A 14 -10.17 -10.72 -28.28
N LEU A 15 -11.40 -10.55 -27.81
CA LEU A 15 -11.71 -10.55 -26.38
C LEU A 15 -11.37 -11.91 -25.78
N ASP A 16 -11.72 -13.02 -26.41
CA ASP A 16 -11.43 -14.38 -25.94
C ASP A 16 -9.93 -14.66 -25.86
N GLU A 17 -9.16 -14.30 -26.90
CA GLU A 17 -7.71 -14.49 -26.93
C GLU A 17 -7.00 -13.61 -25.87
N LEU A 18 -7.35 -12.34 -25.78
CA LEU A 18 -6.78 -11.41 -24.80
C LEU A 18 -7.16 -11.79 -23.37
N SER A 19 -8.40 -12.23 -23.15
CA SER A 19 -8.85 -12.67 -21.83
C SER A 19 -8.21 -13.99 -21.41
N GLY A 20 -7.92 -14.90 -22.34
CA GLY A 20 -7.13 -16.11 -22.07
C GLY A 20 -5.71 -15.77 -21.62
N ASN A 21 -5.02 -14.90 -22.37
CA ASN A 21 -3.67 -14.45 -22.01
C ASN A 21 -3.64 -13.67 -20.69
N LEU A 22 -4.64 -12.81 -20.45
CA LEU A 22 -4.77 -12.08 -19.20
C LEU A 22 -5.00 -13.03 -18.02
N SER A 23 -5.89 -14.02 -18.16
CA SER A 23 -6.19 -15.00 -17.11
C SER A 23 -4.92 -15.74 -16.65
N LEU A 24 -4.16 -16.28 -17.60
CA LEU A 24 -2.90 -16.96 -17.32
C LEU A 24 -1.88 -16.03 -16.65
N SER A 25 -1.76 -14.79 -17.12
CA SER A 25 -0.82 -13.81 -16.59
C SER A 25 -1.19 -13.38 -15.17
N VAL A 26 -2.47 -13.12 -14.91
CA VAL A 26 -3.00 -12.73 -13.58
C VAL A 26 -2.77 -13.84 -12.57
N GLU A 27 -3.06 -15.09 -12.95
CA GLU A 27 -2.83 -16.25 -12.10
C GLU A 27 -1.35 -16.41 -11.75
N GLN A 28 -0.45 -16.28 -12.73
CA GLN A 28 0.98 -16.35 -12.51
C GLN A 28 1.48 -15.22 -11.59
N ILE A 29 1.00 -14.00 -11.79
CA ILE A 29 1.34 -12.85 -10.95
C ILE A 29 0.91 -13.10 -9.51
N PHE A 30 -0.32 -13.56 -9.28
CA PHE A 30 -0.84 -13.80 -7.93
C PHE A 30 -0.09 -14.94 -7.23
N LYS A 31 0.17 -16.06 -7.91
CA LYS A 31 0.97 -17.17 -7.36
C LYS A 31 2.41 -16.74 -7.04
N ALA A 32 3.05 -15.98 -7.93
CA ALA A 32 4.39 -15.47 -7.71
C ALA A 32 4.43 -14.53 -6.49
N ARG A 33 3.43 -13.67 -6.36
CA ARG A 33 3.32 -12.70 -5.26
C ARG A 33 3.09 -13.38 -3.91
N GLU A 34 2.19 -14.36 -3.85
CA GLU A 34 1.98 -15.18 -2.64
C GLU A 34 3.27 -15.92 -2.25
N THR A 35 3.97 -16.48 -3.23
CA THR A 35 5.27 -17.15 -2.98
C THR A 35 6.30 -16.17 -2.44
N LEU A 36 6.39 -14.97 -3.00
CA LEU A 36 7.29 -13.91 -2.54
C LEU A 36 6.93 -13.43 -1.12
N GLU A 37 5.65 -13.29 -0.78
CA GLU A 37 5.19 -12.95 0.57
C GLU A 37 5.62 -14.02 1.60
N ILE A 38 5.50 -15.30 1.26
CA ILE A 38 5.96 -16.41 2.10
C ILE A 38 7.49 -16.41 2.24
N LEU A 39 8.22 -16.23 1.13
CA LEU A 39 9.69 -16.18 1.15
C LEU A 39 10.20 -14.99 1.95
N ARG A 40 9.53 -13.83 1.86
CA ARG A 40 9.81 -12.66 2.68
C ARG A 40 9.66 -12.97 4.17
N ALA A 41 8.57 -13.61 4.56
CA ALA A 41 8.34 -13.99 5.95
C ALA A 41 9.43 -14.94 6.47
N LYS A 42 9.79 -15.96 5.68
CA LYS A 42 10.89 -16.89 5.99
C LYS A 42 12.23 -16.17 6.12
N ALA A 43 12.58 -15.31 5.15
CA ALA A 43 13.82 -14.55 5.17
C ALA A 43 13.90 -13.62 6.40
N LYS A 44 12.79 -12.98 6.79
CA LYS A 44 12.74 -12.16 8.01
C LYS A 44 12.91 -12.98 9.30
N ILE A 45 12.37 -14.20 9.35
CA ILE A 45 12.55 -15.11 10.47
C ILE A 45 14.02 -15.54 10.59
N GLU A 46 14.64 -15.96 9.47
CA GLU A 46 16.06 -16.36 9.47
C GLU A 46 16.97 -15.17 9.79
N TRP A 47 16.70 -13.99 9.24
CA TRP A 47 17.40 -12.77 9.61
C TRP A 47 17.32 -12.47 11.12
N ALA A 48 16.14 -12.63 11.72
CA ALA A 48 15.96 -12.45 13.15
C ALA A 48 16.71 -13.50 13.98
N ARG A 49 16.69 -14.77 13.56
CA ARG A 49 17.44 -15.87 14.21
C ARG A 49 18.94 -15.61 14.18
N GLU A 50 19.47 -15.22 13.02
CA GLU A 50 20.89 -14.96 12.84
C GLU A 50 21.33 -13.71 13.62
N LYS A 51 20.49 -12.68 13.65
CA LYS A 51 20.72 -11.50 14.50
C LYS A 51 20.75 -11.84 16.00
N ILE A 52 19.92 -12.77 16.46
CA ILE A 52 19.96 -13.26 17.85
C ILE A 52 21.23 -14.08 18.11
N GLY A 53 21.59 -14.98 17.19
CA GLY A 53 22.81 -15.78 17.30
C GLY A 53 24.07 -14.92 17.36
N ILE A 54 24.11 -13.84 16.56
CA ILE A 54 25.22 -12.90 16.55
C ILE A 54 25.31 -12.12 17.86
N ARG A 55 24.18 -11.66 18.40
CA ARG A 55 24.15 -11.04 19.74
C ARG A 55 24.66 -11.96 20.84
N GLN A 56 24.27 -13.24 20.82
CA GLN A 56 24.75 -14.23 21.80
C GLN A 56 26.26 -14.50 21.67
N ILE A 57 26.79 -14.44 20.43
CA ILE A 57 28.22 -14.56 20.17
C ILE A 57 28.95 -13.31 20.64
N GLU A 58 28.43 -12.11 20.37
CA GLU A 58 28.97 -10.83 20.86
C GLU A 58 28.99 -10.79 22.39
N GLU A 59 27.91 -11.17 23.07
CA GLU A 59 27.83 -11.23 24.53
C GLU A 59 28.87 -12.20 25.13
N ARG A 60 29.06 -13.37 24.50
CA ARG A 60 30.11 -14.33 24.91
C ARG A 60 31.53 -13.86 24.59
N ILE A 61 31.71 -13.10 23.51
CA ILE A 61 33.00 -12.53 23.13
C ILE A 61 33.36 -11.36 24.06
N ASP A 62 32.40 -10.55 24.49
CA ASP A 62 32.62 -9.51 25.51
C ASP A 62 33.03 -10.12 26.86
N GLU A 63 32.53 -11.32 27.18
CA GLU A 63 32.98 -12.09 28.36
C GLU A 63 34.41 -12.64 28.22
N ILE A 64 34.84 -12.99 26.99
CA ILE A 64 36.14 -13.64 26.71
C ILE A 64 37.24 -12.63 26.31
N SER A 65 36.88 -11.52 25.65
CA SER A 65 37.80 -10.58 25.01
C SER A 65 38.17 -9.44 25.95
N ARG A 66 38.92 -9.81 26.99
CA ARG A 66 39.91 -8.92 27.61
C ARG A 66 41.31 -9.08 27.01
N ASN A 67 41.49 -9.91 25.98
CA ASN A 67 42.77 -10.08 25.30
C ASN A 67 42.63 -10.55 23.84
N ILE A 68 43.28 -9.80 22.94
CA ILE A 68 43.69 -10.11 21.56
C ILE A 68 42.75 -9.67 20.43
N PHE A 69 43.14 -8.53 19.84
CA PHE A 69 42.75 -8.01 18.53
C PHE A 69 42.83 -9.07 17.41
N ARG A 70 41.68 -9.42 16.83
CA ARG A 70 41.53 -9.88 15.43
C ARG A 70 40.18 -9.38 14.89
N GLU A 71 40.09 -8.08 14.69
CA GLU A 71 38.84 -7.39 14.33
C GLU A 71 38.42 -7.62 12.85
N ASP A 72 39.36 -7.67 11.90
CA ASP A 72 38.97 -7.56 10.47
C ASP A 72 38.43 -8.83 9.79
N LEU A 73 38.84 -10.03 10.22
CA LEU A 73 38.34 -11.29 9.61
C LEU A 73 37.01 -11.75 10.23
N TYR A 74 36.78 -11.41 11.50
CA TYR A 74 35.62 -11.85 12.26
C TYR A 74 34.36 -11.07 11.88
N TYR A 75 34.48 -9.75 11.67
CA TYR A 75 33.38 -8.94 11.16
C TYR A 75 32.88 -9.43 9.80
N ARG A 76 33.78 -9.89 8.92
CA ARG A 76 33.41 -10.31 7.57
C ARG A 76 32.67 -11.65 7.52
N GLU A 77 33.00 -12.60 8.41
CA GLU A 77 32.34 -13.91 8.44
C GLU A 77 31.04 -13.90 9.27
N VAL A 78 30.98 -13.10 10.34
CA VAL A 78 29.82 -13.04 11.24
C VAL A 78 28.73 -12.11 10.71
N TYR A 79 29.07 -10.98 10.06
CA TYR A 79 28.06 -10.03 9.56
C TYR A 79 27.66 -10.25 8.09
N SER A 80 28.46 -10.99 7.30
CA SER A 80 28.13 -11.34 5.90
C SER A 80 26.75 -12.01 5.75
N PRO A 81 26.35 -12.96 6.61
CA PRO A 81 25.02 -13.56 6.55
C PRO A 81 23.86 -12.59 6.84
N ILE A 82 24.02 -11.64 7.79
CA ILE A 82 23.00 -10.61 8.07
C ILE A 82 22.76 -9.75 6.83
N HIS A 83 23.83 -9.28 6.20
CA HIS A 83 23.74 -8.43 5.02
C HIS A 83 23.12 -9.18 3.84
N ARG A 84 23.42 -10.47 3.70
CA ARG A 84 22.80 -11.34 2.69
C ARG A 84 21.29 -11.45 2.87
N TRP A 85 20.80 -11.68 4.09
CA TRP A 85 19.35 -11.73 4.33
C TRP A 85 18.68 -10.38 4.13
N GLN A 86 19.33 -9.30 4.54
CA GLN A 86 18.84 -7.96 4.30
C GLN A 86 18.72 -7.68 2.79
N GLU A 87 19.72 -8.06 1.99
CA GLU A 87 19.68 -7.94 0.53
C GLU A 87 18.54 -8.78 -0.08
N ILE A 88 18.36 -10.03 0.37
CA ILE A 88 17.25 -10.89 -0.07
C ILE A 88 15.90 -10.25 0.25
N VAL A 89 15.71 -9.74 1.47
CA VAL A 89 14.47 -9.07 1.87
C VAL A 89 14.24 -7.82 1.03
N ASN A 90 15.27 -7.00 0.78
CA ASN A 90 15.15 -5.81 -0.05
C ASN A 90 14.74 -6.14 -1.49
N ARG A 91 15.36 -7.16 -2.10
CA ARG A 91 15.00 -7.61 -3.46
C ARG A 91 13.57 -8.15 -3.54
N ILE A 92 13.13 -8.87 -2.52
CA ILE A 92 11.74 -9.33 -2.45
C ILE A 92 10.79 -8.15 -2.26
N ASP A 93 11.14 -7.16 -1.44
CA ASP A 93 10.34 -5.97 -1.21
C ASP A 93 10.23 -5.10 -2.47
N GLU A 94 11.31 -4.97 -3.25
CA GLU A 94 11.31 -4.32 -4.56
C GLU A 94 10.39 -5.05 -5.55
N ALA A 95 10.51 -6.38 -5.64
CA ALA A 95 9.65 -7.18 -6.51
C ALA A 95 8.17 -7.11 -6.08
N LEU A 96 7.88 -7.10 -4.78
CA LEU A 96 6.51 -6.91 -4.28
C LEU A 96 5.99 -5.49 -4.52
N SER A 97 6.86 -4.49 -4.58
CA SER A 97 6.49 -3.08 -4.83
C SER A 97 6.29 -2.76 -6.31
N SER A 98 6.66 -3.65 -7.24
CA SER A 98 6.46 -3.45 -8.68
C SER A 98 5.00 -3.43 -9.11
N LEU A 99 4.11 -3.97 -8.27
CA LEU A 99 2.67 -3.87 -8.41
C LEU A 99 2.13 -3.23 -7.14
N THR A 100 1.62 -2.01 -7.27
CA THR A 100 1.03 -1.28 -6.16
C THR A 100 -0.26 -1.94 -5.69
N PHE A 101 -0.71 -1.56 -4.50
CA PHE A 101 -1.95 -2.08 -3.92
C PHE A 101 -3.16 -1.73 -4.80
N GLU A 102 -3.17 -0.53 -5.35
CA GLU A 102 -4.22 0.04 -6.19
C GLU A 102 -4.26 -0.62 -7.59
N GLU A 103 -3.08 -0.90 -8.16
CA GLU A 103 -2.97 -1.63 -9.42
C GLU A 103 -3.43 -3.08 -9.26
N GLU A 104 -3.08 -3.73 -8.14
CA GLU A 104 -3.52 -5.11 -7.85
C GLU A 104 -5.05 -5.18 -7.70
N LEU A 105 -5.67 -4.24 -6.99
CA LEU A 105 -7.13 -4.14 -6.91
C LEU A 105 -7.77 -3.90 -8.27
N SER A 106 -7.22 -3.00 -9.07
CA SER A 106 -7.74 -2.70 -10.41
C SER A 106 -7.61 -3.90 -11.36
N LEU A 107 -6.54 -4.68 -11.22
CA LEU A 107 -6.34 -5.92 -11.96
C LEU A 107 -7.40 -6.97 -11.58
N ILE A 108 -7.68 -7.14 -10.29
CA ILE A 108 -8.74 -8.03 -9.80
C ILE A 108 -10.11 -7.59 -10.35
N GLU A 109 -10.47 -6.31 -10.21
CA GLU A 109 -11.75 -5.77 -10.69
C GLU A 109 -11.91 -6.00 -12.21
N ARG A 110 -10.86 -5.70 -12.98
CA ARG A 110 -10.87 -5.88 -14.44
C ARG A 110 -10.97 -7.35 -14.82
N TYR A 111 -10.22 -8.22 -14.15
CA TYR A 111 -10.21 -9.64 -14.42
C TYR A 111 -11.57 -10.27 -14.12
N LEU A 112 -12.16 -9.99 -12.96
CA LEU A 112 -13.49 -10.46 -12.60
C LEU A 112 -14.57 -9.95 -13.57
N SER A 113 -14.47 -8.70 -14.02
CA SER A 113 -15.39 -8.15 -15.02
C SER A 113 -15.38 -8.97 -16.33
N ILE A 114 -14.19 -9.37 -16.78
CA ILE A 114 -13.99 -10.19 -17.98
C ILE A 114 -14.51 -11.61 -17.77
N VAL A 115 -14.25 -12.20 -16.59
CA VAL A 115 -14.75 -13.54 -16.25
C VAL A 115 -16.28 -13.56 -16.23
N ARG A 116 -16.92 -12.52 -15.69
CA ARG A 116 -18.39 -12.38 -15.67
C ARG A 116 -19.00 -12.33 -17.07
N GLU A 117 -18.32 -11.71 -18.04
CA GLU A 117 -18.81 -11.63 -19.43
C GLU A 117 -18.75 -12.98 -20.16
N ARG A 118 -17.96 -13.95 -19.68
CA ARG A 118 -17.89 -15.30 -20.24
C ARG A 118 -19.08 -16.15 -19.76
N ALA A 119 -20.03 -16.39 -20.67
CA ALA A 119 -21.33 -17.00 -20.37
C ALA A 119 -21.32 -18.51 -20.02
N SER A 120 -20.18 -19.14 -19.75
CA SER A 120 -20.11 -20.59 -19.54
C SER A 120 -19.25 -20.94 -18.32
N PRO A 121 -19.84 -21.48 -17.23
CA PRO A 121 -19.08 -21.91 -16.08
C PRO A 121 -18.12 -23.03 -16.50
N SER A 122 -16.83 -22.73 -16.45
CA SER A 122 -15.76 -23.70 -16.67
C SER A 122 -14.99 -23.90 -15.37
N LYS A 123 -14.27 -25.03 -15.28
CA LYS A 123 -13.39 -25.31 -14.13
C LYS A 123 -12.34 -24.20 -13.92
N GLU A 124 -11.90 -23.56 -15.00
CA GLU A 124 -10.96 -22.45 -14.99
C GLU A 124 -11.57 -21.19 -14.34
N ILE A 125 -12.87 -20.96 -14.50
CA ILE A 125 -13.59 -19.84 -13.86
C ILE A 125 -13.65 -20.04 -12.34
N GLU A 126 -13.89 -21.27 -11.87
CA GLU A 126 -13.94 -21.57 -10.43
C GLU A 126 -12.56 -21.43 -9.78
N GLU A 127 -11.51 -21.92 -10.44
CA GLU A 127 -10.12 -21.74 -9.99
C GLU A 127 -9.74 -20.24 -9.97
N ALA A 128 -10.09 -19.49 -11.00
CA ALA A 128 -9.89 -18.03 -11.07
C ALA A 128 -10.61 -17.28 -9.95
N LYS A 129 -11.87 -17.67 -9.66
CA LYS A 129 -12.69 -17.10 -8.60
C LYS A 129 -12.05 -17.32 -7.23
N MET A 130 -11.60 -18.54 -6.93
CA MET A 130 -10.93 -18.84 -5.67
C MET A 130 -9.66 -18.01 -5.47
N ILE A 131 -8.82 -17.88 -6.51
CA ILE A 131 -7.58 -17.10 -6.43
C ILE A 131 -7.89 -15.63 -6.19
N CYS A 132 -8.86 -15.07 -6.91
CA CYS A 132 -9.28 -13.67 -6.72
C CYS A 132 -9.87 -13.44 -5.34
N GLN A 133 -10.66 -14.38 -4.82
CA GLN A 133 -11.23 -14.30 -3.48
C GLN A 133 -10.15 -14.31 -2.40
N GLN A 134 -9.15 -15.18 -2.52
CA GLN A 134 -8.02 -15.23 -1.59
C GLN A 134 -7.21 -13.93 -1.62
N ARG A 135 -6.86 -13.43 -2.82
CA ARG A 135 -6.12 -12.17 -2.96
C ARG A 135 -6.93 -10.96 -2.50
N LEU A 136 -8.21 -10.88 -2.83
CA LEU A 136 -9.09 -9.80 -2.39
C LEU A 136 -9.24 -9.79 -0.87
N SER A 137 -9.30 -10.96 -0.22
CA SER A 137 -9.29 -11.05 1.25
C SER A 137 -8.00 -10.49 1.83
N ALA A 138 -6.84 -10.91 1.32
CA ALA A 138 -5.54 -10.40 1.77
C ALA A 138 -5.40 -8.88 1.57
N LEU A 139 -5.89 -8.36 0.44
CA LEU A 139 -5.92 -6.93 0.16
C LEU A 139 -6.89 -6.20 1.10
N SER A 140 -8.05 -6.78 1.41
CA SER A 140 -9.02 -6.21 2.35
C SER A 140 -8.45 -6.10 3.76
N ASP A 141 -7.69 -7.11 4.21
CA ASP A 141 -7.02 -7.09 5.51
C ASP A 141 -5.93 -6.01 5.56
N LYS A 142 -5.10 -5.94 4.50
CA LYS A 142 -4.09 -4.90 4.34
C LYS A 142 -4.73 -3.50 4.31
N TRP A 143 -5.84 -3.36 3.60
CA TRP A 143 -6.61 -2.13 3.52
C TRP A 143 -7.14 -1.71 4.88
N ALA A 144 -7.67 -2.64 5.67
CA ALA A 144 -8.17 -2.33 7.01
C ALA A 144 -7.08 -1.68 7.89
N SER A 145 -5.82 -2.11 7.75
CA SER A 145 -4.69 -1.46 8.42
C SER A 145 -4.40 -0.08 7.85
N MET A 146 -4.24 0.04 6.53
CA MET A 146 -3.94 1.31 5.86
C MET A 146 -5.02 2.37 6.13
N ARG A 147 -6.29 1.97 6.07
CA ARG A 147 -7.45 2.81 6.34
C ARG A 147 -7.41 3.36 7.76
N ARG A 148 -7.08 2.54 8.77
CA ARG A 148 -6.92 3.02 10.15
C ARG A 148 -5.84 4.09 10.25
N ASP A 149 -4.70 3.89 9.61
CA ASP A 149 -3.60 4.87 9.60
C ASP A 149 -4.02 6.18 8.93
N LYS A 150 -4.77 6.10 7.82
CA LYS A 150 -5.33 7.27 7.13
C LYS A 150 -6.37 8.01 7.98
N ILE A 151 -7.24 7.29 8.68
CA ILE A 151 -8.22 7.87 9.60
C ILE A 151 -7.49 8.58 10.76
N GLY A 152 -6.47 7.95 11.33
CA GLY A 152 -5.62 8.58 12.36
C GLY A 152 -5.02 9.90 11.86
N LYS A 153 -4.46 9.91 10.65
CA LYS A 153 -3.95 11.13 10.02
C LYS A 153 -5.02 12.21 9.83
N ILE A 154 -6.24 11.83 9.42
CA ILE A 154 -7.37 12.77 9.34
C ILE A 154 -7.67 13.37 10.71
N MET A 155 -7.74 12.56 11.76
CA MET A 155 -8.03 13.03 13.12
C MET A 155 -6.98 14.03 13.61
N ASP A 156 -5.70 13.77 13.36
CA ASP A 156 -4.61 14.68 13.71
C ASP A 156 -4.72 16.02 12.95
N LEU A 157 -5.01 15.96 11.65
CA LEU A 157 -5.22 17.16 10.82
C LEU A 157 -6.46 17.95 11.27
N GLU A 158 -7.55 17.27 11.65
CA GLU A 158 -8.77 17.90 12.16
C GLU A 158 -8.52 18.61 13.50
N LEU A 159 -7.73 18.00 14.38
CA LEU A 159 -7.31 18.62 15.64
C LEU A 159 -6.50 19.89 15.38
N GLN A 160 -5.50 19.83 14.48
CA GLN A 160 -4.71 20.99 14.10
C GLN A 160 -5.56 22.09 13.44
N ALA A 161 -6.49 21.71 12.56
CA ALA A 161 -7.43 22.65 11.94
C ALA A 161 -8.35 23.31 12.97
N SER A 162 -8.73 22.59 14.04
CA SER A 162 -9.47 23.18 15.17
C SER A 162 -8.62 24.22 15.90
N GLN A 163 -7.36 23.92 16.21
CA GLN A 163 -6.45 24.85 16.87
C GLN A 163 -6.27 26.13 16.03
N ILE A 164 -6.03 26.01 14.73
CA ILE A 164 -5.88 27.17 13.84
C ILE A 164 -7.18 28.00 13.80
N ARG A 165 -8.36 27.36 13.83
CA ARG A 165 -9.63 28.09 13.89
C ARG A 165 -9.78 28.89 15.17
N ASP A 166 -9.29 28.37 16.30
CA ASP A 166 -9.31 29.11 17.56
C ASP A 166 -8.26 30.24 17.57
N ASP A 167 -7.08 30.02 16.99
CA ASP A 167 -6.05 31.07 16.80
C ASP A 167 -6.57 32.21 15.90
N ILE A 168 -7.32 31.88 14.84
CA ILE A 168 -7.98 32.88 13.98
C ILE A 168 -8.94 33.74 14.80
N LYS A 169 -9.81 33.12 15.61
CA LYS A 169 -10.75 33.85 16.47
C LYS A 169 -10.01 34.74 17.47
N GLU A 170 -8.91 34.27 18.06
CA GLU A 170 -8.08 35.07 18.97
C GLU A 170 -7.55 36.31 18.25
N VAL A 171 -6.96 36.15 17.06
CA VAL A 171 -6.44 37.27 16.27
C VAL A 171 -7.55 38.26 15.89
N GLU A 172 -8.73 37.78 15.51
CA GLU A 172 -9.90 38.63 15.23
C GLU A 172 -10.36 39.43 16.45
N VAL A 173 -10.44 38.80 17.63
CA VAL A 173 -10.80 39.46 18.88
C VAL A 173 -9.78 40.54 19.24
N ARG A 174 -8.49 40.21 19.18
CA ARG A 174 -7.39 41.14 19.52
C ARG A 174 -7.36 42.35 18.58
N PHE A 175 -7.68 42.15 17.30
CA PHE A 175 -7.85 43.26 16.37
C PHE A 175 -9.08 44.11 16.73
N ALA A 176 -10.21 43.47 17.04
CA ALA A 176 -11.46 44.17 17.39
C ALA A 176 -11.33 45.03 18.66
N VAL A 177 -10.56 44.59 19.66
CA VAL A 177 -10.28 45.38 20.87
C VAL A 177 -9.13 46.39 20.69
N GLY A 178 -8.52 46.44 19.50
CA GLY A 178 -7.46 47.39 19.16
C GLY A 178 -6.08 47.04 19.73
N GLU A 179 -5.85 45.81 20.20
CA GLU A 179 -4.53 45.36 20.68
C GLU A 179 -3.51 45.22 19.56
N ILE A 180 -3.96 44.88 18.35
CA ILE A 180 -3.12 44.75 17.17
C ILE A 180 -3.58 45.68 16.07
N ASP A 181 -2.61 46.23 15.32
CA ASP A 181 -2.92 47.06 14.16
C ASP A 181 -3.35 46.22 12.95
N ARG A 182 -3.83 46.94 11.92
CA ARG A 182 -4.33 46.34 10.70
C ARG A 182 -3.29 45.53 9.93
N ASN A 183 -2.04 45.99 9.87
CA ASN A 183 -0.99 45.31 9.12
C ASN A 183 -0.64 43.97 9.79
N ILE A 184 -0.55 43.96 11.12
CA ILE A 184 -0.31 42.75 11.90
C ILE A 184 -1.48 41.77 11.73
N TYR A 185 -2.72 42.26 11.84
CA TYR A 185 -3.92 41.45 11.64
C TYR A 185 -3.94 40.79 10.26
N GLU A 186 -3.80 41.57 9.18
CA GLU A 186 -3.85 41.06 7.80
C GLU A 186 -2.76 40.01 7.55
N SER A 187 -1.54 40.22 8.06
CA SER A 187 -0.46 39.23 7.91
C SER A 187 -0.76 37.91 8.63
N LYS A 188 -1.24 37.97 9.89
CA LYS A 188 -1.51 36.77 10.70
C LYS A 188 -2.68 35.98 10.15
N ILE A 189 -3.78 36.66 9.81
CA ILE A 189 -4.97 36.02 9.23
C ILE A 189 -4.64 35.37 7.90
N SER A 190 -3.86 36.02 7.04
CA SER A 190 -3.42 35.43 5.76
C SER A 190 -2.72 34.08 5.95
N VAL A 191 -1.75 34.02 6.88
CA VAL A 191 -0.97 32.80 7.16
C VAL A 191 -1.86 31.70 7.76
N LEU A 192 -2.69 32.03 8.75
CA LEU A 192 -3.57 31.07 9.41
C LEU A 192 -4.62 30.51 8.44
N GLN A 193 -5.25 31.36 7.64
CA GLN A 193 -6.21 30.93 6.63
C GLN A 193 -5.57 30.06 5.54
N SER A 194 -4.37 30.40 5.09
CA SER A 194 -3.62 29.57 4.14
C SER A 194 -3.33 28.17 4.71
N SER A 195 -2.89 28.13 5.96
CA SER A 195 -2.60 26.87 6.67
C SER A 195 -3.86 26.03 6.87
N LEU A 196 -4.97 26.65 7.26
CA LEU A 196 -6.26 25.98 7.42
C LEU A 196 -6.73 25.36 6.09
N ARG A 197 -6.71 26.12 4.99
CA ARG A 197 -7.09 25.62 3.67
C ARG A 197 -6.22 24.45 3.21
N LYS A 198 -4.92 24.50 3.53
CA LYS A 198 -4.00 23.39 3.20
C LYS A 198 -4.40 22.11 3.96
N MET A 199 -4.69 22.22 5.25
CA MET A 199 -5.13 21.07 6.06
C MET A 199 -6.48 20.52 5.58
N GLU A 200 -7.46 21.38 5.31
CA GLU A 200 -8.76 20.98 4.78
C GLU A 200 -8.64 20.25 3.45
N LYS A 201 -7.76 20.75 2.56
CA LYS A 201 -7.48 20.09 1.28
C LYS A 201 -6.88 18.70 1.49
N GLU A 202 -5.91 18.57 2.39
CA GLU A 202 -5.26 17.28 2.67
C GLU A 202 -6.25 16.27 3.28
N ILE A 203 -7.14 16.71 4.17
CA ILE A 203 -8.23 15.88 4.71
C ILE A 203 -9.13 15.38 3.56
N SER A 204 -9.54 16.27 2.66
CA SER A 204 -10.37 15.91 1.50
C SER A 204 -9.67 14.92 0.56
N GLU A 205 -8.39 15.13 0.27
CA GLU A 205 -7.59 14.20 -0.55
C GLU A 205 -7.52 12.80 0.06
N ILE A 206 -7.31 12.70 1.38
CA ILE A 206 -7.29 11.41 2.08
C ILE A 206 -8.67 10.74 2.07
N ARG A 207 -9.75 11.50 2.31
CA ARG A 207 -11.13 10.96 2.27
C ARG A 207 -11.48 10.41 0.90
N ASN A 208 -11.22 11.17 -0.16
CA ASN A 208 -11.46 10.73 -1.53
C ASN A 208 -10.69 9.45 -1.86
N TYR A 209 -9.44 9.34 -1.40
CA TYR A 209 -8.66 8.12 -1.56
C TYR A 209 -9.26 6.92 -0.81
N ILE A 210 -9.73 7.12 0.42
CA ILE A 210 -10.43 6.05 1.18
C ILE A 210 -11.68 5.59 0.41
N ASP A 211 -12.49 6.52 -0.06
CA ASP A 211 -13.75 6.22 -0.75
C ASP A 211 -13.51 5.49 -2.08
N ASP A 212 -12.47 5.87 -2.85
CA ASP A 212 -12.10 5.19 -4.11
C ASP A 212 -11.72 3.72 -3.86
N ILE A 213 -10.89 3.48 -2.85
CA ILE A 213 -10.45 2.11 -2.52
C ILE A 213 -11.59 1.28 -1.94
N ASP A 214 -12.40 1.83 -1.02
CA ASP A 214 -13.58 1.17 -0.48
C ASP A 214 -14.53 0.75 -1.62
N LEU A 215 -14.73 1.62 -2.61
CA LEU A 215 -15.57 1.35 -3.77
C LEU A 215 -15.01 0.23 -4.65
N LYS A 216 -13.70 0.20 -4.91
CA LYS A 216 -13.05 -0.87 -5.69
C LYS A 216 -13.13 -2.23 -5.01
N ILE A 217 -12.90 -2.28 -3.70
CA ILE A 217 -13.05 -3.50 -2.90
C ILE A 217 -14.50 -3.99 -2.92
N PHE A 218 -15.46 -3.06 -2.75
CA PHE A 218 -16.88 -3.38 -2.81
C PHE A 218 -17.27 -3.95 -4.17
N ARG A 219 -16.91 -3.28 -5.27
CA ARG A 219 -17.19 -3.76 -6.64
C ARG A 219 -16.58 -5.13 -6.92
N SER A 220 -15.33 -5.33 -6.53
CA SER A 220 -14.65 -6.63 -6.70
C SER A 220 -15.34 -7.73 -5.90
N SER A 221 -15.83 -7.42 -4.70
CA SER A 221 -16.58 -8.35 -3.86
C SER A 221 -17.94 -8.70 -4.45
N GLU A 222 -18.65 -7.74 -5.03
CA GLU A 222 -19.93 -7.97 -5.71
C GLU A 222 -19.74 -8.78 -6.99
N LEU A 223 -18.70 -8.50 -7.78
CA LEU A 223 -18.36 -9.32 -8.96
C LEU A 223 -18.11 -10.79 -8.59
N LEU A 224 -17.43 -11.05 -7.47
CA LEU A 224 -17.23 -12.42 -6.96
C LEU A 224 -18.52 -13.12 -6.51
N ARG A 225 -19.56 -12.36 -6.14
CA ARG A 225 -20.87 -12.90 -5.77
C ARG A 225 -21.74 -13.18 -6.99
N GLU A 226 -21.61 -12.38 -8.04
CA GLU A 226 -22.37 -12.50 -9.30
C GLU A 226 -21.87 -13.65 -10.20
N ILE A 227 -20.56 -13.95 -10.17
CA ILE A 227 -19.92 -15.08 -10.85
C ILE A 227 -20.15 -16.36 -10.05
#